data_AF-A0A0H5SDD6-F1
#
_entry.id   AF-A0A0H5SDD6-F1
#
_cell.length_a   1.000
_cell.length_b   1.000
_cell.length_c   1.000
_cell.angle_alpha   90.00
_cell.angle_beta   90.00
_cell.angle_gamma   90.00
#
_symmetry.space_group_name_H-M   'P 1'
#
loop_
_entity.id
_entity.type
_entity.pdbx_description
1 polymer ?
#
loop_
_entity_poly.entity_id
_entity_poly.type
_entity_poly.pdbx_seq_one_letter_code
_entity_poly.pdbx_strand_id
1 'polypeptide(L)'
;MLKEWFYDICHNEKYSIQRKELFEWIKNAENSGIKEFKKCAATFRHWSKEILNAFKYGLTNGVTEGFNNKIKVLKRISYGIKNFERFRTLILHS
;
A
#
# COMPACT_ATOMS: atom_id res chain seq x y z
N MET A 1 8.85 -3.08 -17.01
CA MET A 1 7.99 -2.05 -17.63
C MET A 1 7.01 -1.42 -16.64
N LEU A 2 5.92 -2.08 -16.20
CA LEU A 2 4.97 -1.43 -15.25
C LEU A 2 5.54 -1.23 -13.83
N LYS A 3 6.31 -2.18 -13.30
CA LYS A 3 6.95 -2.06 -11.98
C LYS A 3 7.93 -0.87 -11.91
N GLU A 4 8.83 -0.78 -12.89
CA GLU A 4 9.84 0.28 -12.98
C GLU A 4 9.16 1.65 -13.18
N TRP A 5 8.14 1.74 -14.05
CA TRP A 5 7.40 2.98 -14.21
C TRP A 5 6.70 3.43 -12.92
N PHE A 6 6.11 2.51 -12.15
CA PHE A 6 5.54 2.85 -10.85
C PHE A 6 6.60 3.34 -9.85
N TYR A 7 7.82 2.79 -9.92
CA TYR A 7 8.94 3.25 -9.10
C TYR A 7 9.33 4.69 -9.44
N ASP A 8 9.36 5.03 -10.73
CA ASP A 8 9.65 6.40 -11.20
C ASP A 8 8.58 7.40 -10.72
N ILE A 9 7.30 7.01 -10.75
CA ILE A 9 6.19 7.82 -10.20
C ILE A 9 6.44 8.12 -8.73
N CYS A 10 6.85 7.12 -7.94
CA CYS A 10 7.09 7.30 -6.51
C CYS A 10 8.26 8.25 -6.21
N HIS A 11 9.27 8.32 -7.09
CA HIS A 11 10.48 9.14 -6.89
C HIS A 11 10.40 10.53 -7.54
N ASN A 12 9.32 10.85 -8.23
CA ASN A 12 9.16 12.15 -8.86
C ASN A 12 8.85 13.24 -7.82
N GLU A 13 9.60 14.33 -7.83
CA GLU A 13 9.43 15.45 -6.89
C GLU A 13 8.13 16.23 -7.12
N LYS A 14 7.56 16.18 -8.34
CA LYS A 14 6.40 16.98 -8.72
C LYS A 14 5.11 16.20 -8.58
N TYR A 15 4.31 16.53 -7.57
CA TYR A 15 2.98 15.95 -7.34
C TYR A 15 2.05 16.00 -8.57
N SER A 16 2.12 17.07 -9.38
CA SER A 16 1.33 17.18 -10.61
C SER A 16 1.65 16.07 -11.62
N ILE A 17 2.92 15.69 -11.73
CA ILE A 17 3.39 14.61 -12.59
C ILE A 17 2.97 13.26 -11.99
N GLN A 18 3.23 13.04 -10.70
CA GLN A 18 2.84 11.82 -10.00
C GLN A 18 1.34 11.52 -10.16
N ARG A 19 0.49 12.54 -10.04
CA ARG A 19 -0.96 12.40 -10.21
C ARG A 19 -1.32 11.97 -11.62
N LYS A 20 -0.75 12.62 -12.63
CA LYS A 20 -1.04 12.30 -14.03
C LYS A 20 -0.59 10.87 -14.36
N GLU A 21 0.65 10.56 -14.04
CA GLU A 21 1.28 9.29 -14.37
C GLU A 21 0.64 8.13 -13.61
N LEU A 22 0.17 8.31 -12.37
CA LEU A 22 -0.57 7.27 -11.65
C LEU A 22 -1.82 6.82 -12.42
N PHE A 23 -2.61 7.76 -12.97
CA PHE A 23 -3.81 7.41 -13.73
C PHE A 23 -3.48 6.76 -15.08
N GLU A 24 -2.41 7.22 -15.74
CA GLU A 24 -1.92 6.60 -16.97
C GLU A 24 -1.39 5.19 -16.72
N TRP A 25 -0.68 4.97 -15.62
CA TRP A 25 -0.19 3.67 -15.19
C TRP A 25 -1.34 2.72 -14.89
N ILE A 26 -2.37 3.16 -14.14
CA ILE A 26 -3.57 2.37 -13.85
C ILE A 26 -4.25 1.93 -15.16
N LYS A 27 -4.44 2.85 -16.11
CA LYS A 27 -5.06 2.55 -17.41
C LYS A 27 -4.24 1.53 -18.21
N ASN A 28 -2.91 1.62 -18.18
CA ASN A 28 -2.05 0.65 -18.85
C ASN A 28 -2.08 -0.72 -18.16
N ALA A 29 -2.09 -0.75 -16.82
CA ALA A 29 -2.18 -1.98 -16.05
C ALA A 29 -3.54 -2.70 -16.24
N GLU A 30 -4.64 -1.95 -16.36
CA GLU A 30 -5.98 -2.48 -16.73
C GLU A 30 -6.00 -3.09 -18.14
N ASN A 31 -5.24 -2.52 -19.07
CA ASN A 31 -5.18 -2.98 -20.46
C ASN A 31 -4.06 -4.00 -20.75
N SER A 32 -3.27 -4.38 -19.74
CA SER A 32 -2.11 -5.27 -19.88
C SER A 32 -2.42 -6.71 -20.33
N GLY A 33 -3.70 -7.10 -20.40
CA GLY A 33 -4.12 -8.47 -20.74
C GLY A 33 -3.89 -9.50 -19.63
N ILE A 34 -3.11 -9.18 -18.60
CA ILE A 34 -2.73 -10.08 -17.51
C ILE A 34 -3.71 -9.91 -16.34
N LYS A 35 -4.35 -11.00 -15.91
CA LYS A 35 -5.44 -10.98 -14.91
C LYS A 35 -4.99 -10.40 -13.56
N GLU A 36 -3.77 -10.73 -13.15
CA GLU A 36 -3.12 -10.26 -11.92
C GLU A 36 -2.93 -8.75 -11.95
N PHE A 37 -2.46 -8.21 -13.09
CA PHE A 37 -2.29 -6.76 -13.26
C PHE A 37 -3.62 -6.03 -13.35
N LYS A 38 -4.64 -6.61 -13.97
CA LYS A 38 -6.00 -6.03 -13.96
C LYS A 38 -6.57 -5.91 -12.55
N LYS A 39 -6.43 -6.96 -11.72
CA LYS A 39 -6.87 -6.95 -10.32
C LYS A 39 -6.09 -5.94 -9.48
N CYS A 40 -4.77 -5.87 -9.71
CA CYS A 40 -3.91 -4.88 -9.09
C CYS A 40 -4.37 -3.45 -9.46
N ALA A 41 -4.53 -3.17 -10.75
CA ALA A 41 -4.93 -1.85 -11.25
C ALA A 41 -6.30 -1.41 -10.72
N ALA A 42 -7.27 -2.32 -10.62
CA ALA A 42 -8.58 -2.04 -10.01
C ALA A 42 -8.44 -1.63 -8.52
N THR A 43 -7.51 -2.27 -7.80
CA THR A 43 -7.20 -1.90 -6.40
C THR A 43 -6.58 -0.51 -6.33
N PHE A 44 -5.59 -0.22 -7.19
CA PHE A 44 -4.95 1.10 -7.28
C PHE A 44 -5.94 2.20 -7.67
N ARG A 45 -6.91 1.90 -8.55
CA ARG A 45 -7.98 2.83 -8.90
C ARG A 45 -8.89 3.14 -7.71
N HIS A 46 -9.29 2.11 -6.97
CA HIS A 46 -10.12 2.27 -5.77
C HIS A 46 -9.45 3.12 -4.70
N TRP A 47 -8.15 2.90 -4.45
CA TRP A 47 -7.35 3.60 -3.43
C TRP A 47 -6.59 4.82 -3.98
N SER A 48 -6.93 5.28 -5.18
CA SER A 48 -6.16 6.34 -5.86
C SER A 48 -6.14 7.65 -5.06
N LYS A 49 -7.21 7.96 -4.33
CA LYS A 49 -7.28 9.15 -3.46
C LYS A 49 -6.23 9.09 -2.34
N GLU A 50 -6.14 7.97 -1.65
CA GLU A 50 -5.23 7.75 -0.53
C GLU A 50 -3.78 7.71 -1.02
N ILE A 51 -3.52 7.07 -2.16
CA ILE A 51 -2.19 7.03 -2.80
C ILE A 51 -1.74 8.45 -3.19
N LEU A 52 -2.62 9.23 -3.82
CA LEU A 52 -2.31 10.63 -4.17
C LEU A 52 -2.09 11.50 -2.93
N ASN A 53 -2.85 11.28 -1.86
CA ASN A 53 -2.60 11.97 -0.60
C ASN A 53 -1.22 11.60 -0.02
N ALA A 54 -0.80 10.34 -0.13
CA ALA A 54 0.53 9.93 0.30
C ALA A 54 1.64 10.66 -0.48
N PHE A 55 1.49 10.78 -1.80
CA PHE A 55 2.42 11.56 -2.64
C PHE A 55 2.43 13.05 -2.27
N LYS A 56 1.25 13.65 -2.08
CA LYS A 56 1.11 15.09 -1.82
C LYS A 56 1.69 15.51 -0.47
N TYR A 57 1.50 14.69 0.55
CA TYR A 57 1.86 15.02 1.93
C TYR A 57 3.11 14.28 2.42
N GLY A 58 3.77 13.49 1.55
CA GLY A 58 4.91 12.66 1.91
C GLY A 58 4.59 11.69 3.03
N LEU A 59 3.33 11.20 3.11
CA LEU A 59 2.93 10.29 4.18
C LEU A 59 3.74 9.01 4.03
N THR A 60 4.60 8.74 5.00
CA THR A 60 5.37 7.52 5.01
C THR A 60 4.49 6.40 5.53
N ASN A 61 4.66 5.21 4.96
CA ASN A 61 4.09 4.00 5.54
C ASN A 61 4.73 3.66 6.89
N GLY A 62 5.68 4.44 7.41
CA GLY A 62 6.47 4.11 8.60
C GLY A 62 5.63 3.81 9.84
N VAL A 63 4.52 4.55 10.07
CA VAL A 63 3.60 4.26 11.18
C VAL A 63 2.86 2.94 10.95
N THR A 64 2.31 2.73 9.76
CA THR A 64 1.59 1.51 9.37
C THR A 64 2.51 0.28 9.35
N GLU A 65 3.75 0.43 8.90
CA GLU A 65 4.81 -0.58 8.93
C GLU A 65 5.24 -0.88 10.35
N GLY A 66 5.32 0.14 11.22
CA GLY A 66 5.54 -0.02 12.66
C GLY A 66 4.46 -0.90 13.30
N PHE A 67 3.18 -0.60 13.04
CA PHE A 67 2.06 -1.43 13.50
C PHE A 67 2.11 -2.85 12.92
N ASN A 68 2.38 -2.99 11.61
CA ASN A 68 2.48 -4.30 10.96
C ASN A 68 3.64 -5.14 11.51
N ASN A 69 4.78 -4.53 11.80
CA ASN A 69 5.92 -5.21 12.40
C ASN A 69 5.61 -5.64 13.84
N LYS A 70 4.96 -4.78 14.62
CA LYS A 70 4.48 -5.10 15.97
C LYS A 70 3.51 -6.27 15.98
N ILE A 71 2.54 -6.28 15.07
CA ILE A 71 1.60 -7.39 14.87
C ILE A 71 2.35 -8.68 14.48
N LYS A 72 3.35 -8.61 13.59
CA LYS A 72 4.18 -9.76 13.22
C LYS A 72 4.99 -10.30 14.40
N VAL A 73 5.58 -9.44 15.23
CA VAL A 73 6.29 -9.82 16.45
C VAL A 73 5.34 -10.49 17.43
N LEU A 74 4.18 -9.89 17.71
CA LEU A 74 3.14 -10.45 18.59
C LEU A 74 2.67 -11.83 18.10
N LYS A 75 2.47 -12.00 16.78
CA LYS A 75 2.15 -13.31 16.19
C LYS A 75 3.28 -14.32 16.41
N ARG A 76 4.53 -13.94 16.16
CA ARG A 76 5.71 -14.82 16.32
C ARG A 76 5.88 -15.32 17.75
N ILE A 77 5.74 -14.44 18.74
CA ILE A 77 5.91 -14.80 20.16
C ILE A 77 4.70 -15.55 20.75
N SER A 78 3.57 -15.55 20.05
CA SER A 78 2.33 -16.12 20.59
C SER A 78 2.22 -17.64 20.51
N TYR A 79 3.11 -18.33 19.77
CA TYR A 79 3.09 -19.80 19.56
C TYR A 79 1.68 -20.37 19.24
N GLY A 80 0.85 -19.57 18.55
CA GLY A 80 -0.56 -19.85 18.27
C GLY A 80 -1.51 -18.87 18.96
N ILE A 81 -2.34 -18.18 18.18
CA ILE A 81 -3.36 -17.27 18.72
C ILE A 81 -4.54 -18.10 19.22
N LYS A 82 -4.51 -18.49 20.50
CA LYS A 82 -5.61 -19.24 21.14
C LYS A 82 -6.80 -18.36 21.51
N ASN A 83 -6.59 -17.04 21.67
CA ASN A 83 -7.62 -16.08 22.03
C ASN A 83 -7.42 -14.77 21.25
N PHE A 84 -8.34 -14.52 20.32
CA PHE A 84 -8.30 -13.35 19.44
C PHE A 84 -8.50 -12.03 20.20
N GLU A 85 -9.36 -12.01 21.23
CA GLU A 85 -9.61 -10.81 22.02
C GLU A 85 -8.35 -10.35 22.76
N ARG A 86 -7.59 -11.28 23.35
CA ARG A 86 -6.31 -10.96 23.99
C ARG A 86 -5.29 -10.43 22.98
N PHE A 87 -5.26 -10.98 21.78
CA PHE A 87 -4.39 -10.50 20.70
C PHE A 87 -4.78 -9.09 20.24
N ARG A 88 -6.09 -8.83 20.12
CA ARG A 88 -6.64 -7.51 19.79
C ARG A 88 -6.31 -6.46 20.86
N THR A 89 -6.49 -6.78 22.14
CA THR A 89 -6.12 -5.89 23.26
C THR A 89 -4.64 -5.52 23.21
N LEU A 90 -3.76 -6.48 22.95
CA LEU A 90 -2.33 -6.23 22.83
C LEU A 90 -1.98 -5.31 21.65
N ILE A 91 -2.71 -5.37 20.54
CA ILE A 91 -2.48 -4.48 19.39
C ILE A 91 -2.97 -3.05 19.69
N LEU A 92 -4.09 -2.91 20.41
CA LEU A 92 -4.73 -1.63 20.66
C LEU A 92 -4.15 -0.86 21.85
N HIS A 93 -3.54 -1.55 22.82
CA HIS A 93 -3.04 -0.98 24.07
C HIS A 93 -1.51 -1.01 24.22
N SER A 94 -0.78 -1.15 23.11
CA SER A 94 0.69 -1.18 23.13
C SER A 94 1.31 0.03 22.48
#